data_AF-A0A010QSA1-F1
#
_entry.id   AF-A0A010QSA1-F1
#
_cell.length_a   1.000
_cell.length_b   1.000
_cell.length_c   1.000
_cell.angle_alpha   90.00
_cell.angle_beta   90.00
_cell.angle_gamma   90.00
#
_symmetry.space_group_name_H-M   'P 1'
#
loop_
_entity.id
_entity.type
_entity.pdbx_description
1 polymer ?
#
loop_
_entity_poly.entity_id
_entity_poly.type
_entity_poly.pdbx_seq_one_letter_code
_entity_poly.pdbx_strand_id
1 'polypeptide(L)'
;MSLIPLVLSIIAGICTTLVAALGINLLTKLLPTRYHAAENPKDDHIQILVLGDIGRSPRMQYHAMSIMKHGGRVDLVGYKETARHPDLVGNERVALYPLPPLPTVFKWNTLPFLINKPAKVVWQAYSIFYVLAYTAPPARWIVIQNPPSIPTLHLALLVSLLRGSHLLIDWHNYGWSIMATGRSQKNPLVWLYKKYEMYFGRVVPTANLTVTDAMARQLKEKPYSNKKPIFTLHDRPAEVFQPIASTKARQDFLSHLKETKNVADSIIAGTTRLIVSSTSWTPDEDFGLLLDALVAYAHTEEAVTENGVGRPPILAIITGKGPQKAEYEEKIKNLRLEGKLPGITILTAWLSTREYATLLSCADLGVCLHKSSSGVDLPMKVVDMFGSGLPVAAYSAYESFGELIKEGENGCGFETATELAEVLIRLLSESGKEELKTLKAGAIKEGSLRWDEEWDRVVGRIVGVIDS
;
A
#
# COMPACT_ATOMS: atom_id res chain seq x y z
N MET A 1 -71.79 14.89 -30.15
CA MET A 1 -70.79 14.69 -29.09
C MET A 1 -70.66 15.96 -28.30
N SER A 2 -70.88 15.95 -26.98
CA SER A 2 -70.71 17.13 -26.14
C SER A 2 -69.24 17.56 -26.11
N LEU A 3 -68.99 18.87 -26.16
CA LEU A 3 -67.63 19.44 -26.15
C LEU A 3 -66.96 19.30 -24.78
N ILE A 4 -67.77 19.16 -23.72
CA ILE A 4 -67.35 19.17 -22.32
C ILE A 4 -66.45 17.98 -21.95
N PRO A 5 -66.77 16.71 -22.28
CA PRO A 5 -65.88 15.57 -21.99
C PRO A 5 -64.53 15.66 -22.70
N LEU A 6 -64.50 16.21 -23.93
CA LEU A 6 -63.26 16.42 -24.67
C LEU A 6 -62.38 17.48 -24.01
N VAL A 7 -62.97 18.63 -23.62
CA VAL A 7 -62.25 19.69 -22.90
C VAL A 7 -61.74 19.20 -21.54
N LEU A 8 -62.54 18.45 -20.79
CA LEU A 8 -62.13 17.87 -19.50
C LEU A 8 -60.99 16.84 -19.68
N SER A 9 -61.03 16.02 -20.73
CA SER A 9 -59.97 15.05 -21.03
C SER A 9 -58.65 15.75 -21.40
N ILE A 10 -58.71 16.83 -22.19
CA ILE A 10 -57.54 17.65 -22.55
C ILE A 10 -56.95 18.31 -21.29
N ILE A 11 -57.79 18.93 -20.44
CA ILE A 11 -57.34 19.54 -19.19
C ILE A 11 -56.70 18.50 -18.27
N ALA A 12 -57.30 17.32 -18.12
CA ALA A 12 -56.73 16.22 -17.33
C ALA A 12 -55.38 15.74 -17.89
N GLY A 13 -55.24 15.64 -19.22
CA GLY A 13 -53.98 15.29 -19.87
C GLY A 13 -52.87 16.33 -19.63
N ILE A 14 -53.20 17.63 -19.74
CA ILE A 14 -52.26 18.72 -19.45
C ILE A 14 -51.85 18.68 -17.98
N CYS A 15 -52.80 18.59 -17.04
CA CYS A 15 -52.52 18.51 -15.61
C CYS A 15 -51.63 17.30 -15.26
N THR A 16 -51.92 16.12 -15.83
CA THR A 16 -51.12 14.91 -15.60
C THR A 16 -49.69 15.09 -16.11
N THR A 17 -49.53 15.70 -17.30
CA THR A 17 -48.21 15.98 -17.88
C THR A 17 -47.43 16.98 -17.03
N LEU A 18 -48.08 18.04 -16.53
CA LEU A 18 -47.45 19.03 -15.65
C LEU A 18 -47.04 18.42 -14.31
N VAL A 19 -47.87 17.57 -13.70
CA VAL A 19 -47.53 16.86 -12.46
C VAL A 19 -46.37 15.90 -12.68
N ALA A 20 -46.38 15.14 -13.79
CA ALA A 20 -45.27 14.27 -14.16
C ALA A 20 -43.98 15.06 -14.41
N ALA A 21 -44.04 16.19 -15.12
CA ALA A 21 -42.90 17.05 -15.38
C ALA A 21 -42.35 17.69 -14.09
N LEU A 22 -43.23 18.13 -13.18
CA LEU A 22 -42.84 18.65 -11.87
C LEU A 22 -42.19 17.56 -11.01
N GLY A 23 -42.77 16.35 -11.02
CA GLY A 23 -42.22 15.17 -10.34
C GLY A 23 -40.85 14.78 -10.88
N ILE A 24 -40.68 14.73 -12.21
CA ILE A 24 -39.39 14.47 -12.87
C ILE A 24 -38.38 15.57 -12.52
N ASN A 25 -38.77 16.84 -12.58
CA ASN A 25 -37.90 17.96 -12.20
C ASN A 25 -37.45 17.87 -10.74
N LEU A 26 -38.37 17.57 -9.82
CA LEU A 26 -38.05 17.38 -8.40
C LEU A 26 -37.10 16.18 -8.20
N LEU A 27 -37.35 15.06 -8.88
CA LEU A 27 -36.47 13.89 -8.86
C LEU A 27 -35.09 14.19 -9.45
N THR A 28 -34.99 15.00 -10.50
CA THR A 28 -33.70 15.41 -11.08
C THR A 28 -32.91 16.32 -10.14
N LYS A 29 -33.58 17.12 -9.29
CA LYS A 29 -32.91 17.92 -8.24
C LYS A 29 -32.36 17.08 -7.09
N LEU A 30 -32.84 15.84 -6.94
CA LEU A 30 -32.27 14.87 -5.99
C LEU A 30 -31.09 14.11 -6.57
N LEU A 31 -30.83 14.21 -7.88
CA LEU A 31 -29.67 13.56 -8.49
C LEU A 31 -28.39 14.32 -8.17
N PRO A 32 -27.25 13.62 -8.03
CA PRO A 32 -25.95 14.25 -7.87
C PRO A 32 -25.64 15.22 -9.01
N THR A 33 -24.93 16.31 -8.69
CA THR A 33 -24.46 17.24 -9.73
C THR A 33 -23.49 16.54 -10.67
N ARG A 34 -23.69 16.75 -11.98
CA ARG A 34 -22.80 16.21 -13.00
C ARG A 34 -21.52 17.04 -13.10
N TYR A 35 -20.45 16.37 -13.48
CA TYR A 35 -19.21 17.00 -13.85
C TYR A 35 -19.37 17.79 -15.14
N HIS A 36 -18.82 18.99 -15.13
CA HIS A 36 -18.67 19.88 -16.27
C HIS A 36 -17.21 20.30 -16.31
N ALA A 37 -16.59 20.20 -17.48
CA ALA A 37 -15.19 20.57 -17.66
C ALA A 37 -14.97 22.04 -17.29
N ALA A 38 -13.95 22.30 -16.51
CA ALA A 38 -13.50 23.66 -16.23
C ALA A 38 -12.88 24.29 -17.49
N GLU A 39 -12.84 25.62 -17.53
CA GLU A 39 -12.15 26.35 -18.62
C GLU A 39 -10.65 26.00 -18.66
N ASN A 40 -10.04 25.85 -17.48
CA ASN A 40 -8.69 25.35 -17.32
C ASN A 40 -8.73 23.90 -16.82
N PRO A 41 -8.17 22.92 -17.55
CA PRO A 41 -8.12 21.52 -17.10
C PRO A 41 -7.50 21.31 -15.72
N LYS A 42 -6.61 22.20 -15.26
CA LYS A 42 -6.00 22.14 -13.92
C LYS A 42 -6.97 22.50 -12.79
N ASP A 43 -8.10 23.11 -13.12
CA ASP A 43 -9.19 23.37 -12.18
C ASP A 43 -10.23 22.23 -12.16
N ASP A 44 -10.10 21.23 -13.04
CA ASP A 44 -10.89 20.00 -12.90
C ASP A 44 -10.52 19.29 -11.59
N HIS A 45 -11.54 18.86 -10.86
CA HIS A 45 -11.38 18.11 -9.62
C HIS A 45 -11.03 16.65 -9.90
N ILE A 46 -10.13 16.08 -9.10
CA ILE A 46 -9.84 14.65 -9.03
C ILE A 46 -10.13 14.16 -7.62
N GLN A 47 -11.13 13.29 -7.48
CA GLN A 47 -11.47 12.64 -6.23
C GLN A 47 -10.58 11.42 -6.01
N ILE A 48 -9.99 11.28 -4.83
CA ILE A 48 -9.23 10.10 -4.43
C ILE A 48 -9.92 9.46 -3.22
N LEU A 49 -10.55 8.30 -3.44
CA LEU A 49 -11.24 7.55 -2.40
C LEU A 49 -10.34 6.47 -1.79
N VAL A 50 -10.23 6.51 -0.47
CA VAL A 50 -9.64 5.48 0.37
C VAL A 50 -10.68 5.04 1.40
N LEU A 51 -11.14 3.78 1.33
CA LEU A 51 -11.97 3.21 2.39
C LEU A 51 -11.08 2.74 3.56
N GLY A 52 -10.45 3.70 4.21
CA GLY A 52 -9.44 3.53 5.26
C GLY A 52 -8.97 4.89 5.79
N ASP A 53 -8.05 4.87 6.75
CA ASP A 53 -7.42 6.09 7.26
C ASP A 53 -6.44 6.64 6.22
N ILE A 54 -6.71 7.85 5.71
CA ILE A 54 -5.92 8.46 4.64
C ILE A 54 -4.46 8.65 5.07
N GLY A 55 -4.22 8.98 6.34
CA GLY A 55 -2.87 9.16 6.87
C GLY A 55 -2.00 7.88 6.79
N ARG A 56 -2.63 6.72 6.62
CA ARG A 56 -1.97 5.40 6.50
C ARG A 56 -2.00 4.82 5.09
N SER A 57 -2.41 5.61 4.10
CA SER A 57 -2.41 5.24 2.68
C SER A 57 -1.36 6.07 1.91
N PRO A 58 -0.06 5.77 2.04
CA PRO A 58 1.02 6.56 1.44
C PRO A 58 0.88 6.69 -0.08
N ARG A 59 0.64 5.58 -0.80
CA ARG A 59 0.45 5.60 -2.26
C ARG A 59 -0.65 6.56 -2.72
N MET A 60 -1.80 6.57 -2.03
CA MET A 60 -2.91 7.46 -2.37
C MET A 60 -2.61 8.92 -2.03
N GLN A 61 -1.84 9.17 -0.96
CA GLN A 61 -1.31 10.49 -0.66
C GLN A 61 -0.29 10.93 -1.72
N TYR A 62 0.54 10.03 -2.24
CA TYR A 62 1.48 10.34 -3.31
C TYR A 62 0.78 10.65 -4.63
N HIS A 63 -0.31 9.96 -4.99
CA HIS A 63 -1.18 10.38 -6.10
C HIS A 63 -1.67 11.82 -5.92
N ALA A 64 -2.16 12.16 -4.71
CA ALA A 64 -2.62 13.51 -4.42
C ALA A 64 -1.50 14.55 -4.55
N MET A 65 -0.30 14.23 -4.04
CA MET A 65 0.86 15.10 -4.11
C MET A 65 1.31 15.32 -5.56
N SER A 66 1.42 14.27 -6.38
CA SER A 66 1.85 14.42 -7.78
C SER A 66 0.83 15.21 -8.60
N ILE A 67 -0.48 15.00 -8.41
CA ILE A 67 -1.52 15.84 -9.04
C ILE A 67 -1.37 17.31 -8.64
N MET A 68 -1.20 17.57 -7.34
CA MET A 68 -1.03 18.91 -6.79
C MET A 68 0.24 19.59 -7.32
N LYS A 69 1.37 18.86 -7.43
CA LYS A 69 2.63 19.37 -7.99
C LYS A 69 2.47 19.88 -9.42
N HIS A 70 1.58 19.28 -10.21
CA HIS A 70 1.24 19.73 -11.58
C HIS A 70 0.14 20.81 -11.63
N GLY A 71 -0.36 21.25 -10.48
CA GLY A 71 -1.36 22.32 -10.33
C GLY A 71 -2.82 21.85 -10.34
N GLY A 72 -3.06 20.53 -10.38
CA GLY A 72 -4.40 19.94 -10.35
C GLY A 72 -5.08 20.08 -8.99
N ARG A 73 -6.42 20.02 -8.97
CA ARG A 73 -7.23 20.01 -7.73
C ARG A 73 -7.53 18.59 -7.28
N VAL A 74 -7.31 18.31 -5.99
CA VAL A 74 -7.51 16.98 -5.40
C VAL A 74 -8.49 17.04 -4.23
N ASP A 75 -9.48 16.15 -4.28
CA ASP A 75 -10.43 15.93 -3.21
C ASP A 75 -10.17 14.56 -2.57
N LEU A 76 -9.52 14.55 -1.40
CA LEU A 76 -9.27 13.33 -0.63
C LEU A 76 -10.55 12.90 0.10
N VAL A 77 -10.95 11.64 -0.07
CA VAL A 77 -12.15 11.06 0.55
C VAL A 77 -11.77 9.81 1.33
N GLY A 78 -12.02 9.79 2.64
CA GLY A 78 -11.60 8.68 3.52
C GLY A 78 -11.67 9.04 5.00
N TYR A 79 -11.22 8.15 5.89
CA TYR A 79 -11.21 8.46 7.33
C TYR A 79 -10.04 9.39 7.68
N LYS A 80 -10.27 10.26 8.67
CA LYS A 80 -9.30 11.22 9.21
C LYS A 80 -8.93 10.79 10.63
N GLU A 81 -8.08 9.78 10.77
CA GLU A 81 -7.67 9.26 12.08
C GLU A 81 -6.21 9.62 12.39
N THR A 82 -5.32 9.52 11.41
CA THR A 82 -3.91 9.88 11.54
C THR A 82 -3.59 11.14 10.71
N ALA A 83 -2.50 11.83 11.07
CA ALA A 83 -2.00 12.97 10.29
C ALA A 83 -1.64 12.55 8.86
N ARG A 84 -1.96 13.43 7.89
CA ARG A 84 -1.59 13.28 6.48
C ARG A 84 -0.17 13.82 6.24
N HIS A 85 0.38 13.56 5.06
CA HIS A 85 1.63 14.16 4.62
C HIS A 85 1.58 15.69 4.76
N PRO A 86 2.62 16.34 5.34
CA PRO A 86 2.62 17.78 5.60
C PRO A 86 2.26 18.63 4.36
N ASP A 87 2.79 18.27 3.19
CA ASP A 87 2.53 19.00 1.93
C ASP A 87 1.07 19.01 1.49
N LEU A 88 0.24 18.07 1.97
CA LEU A 88 -1.19 18.00 1.68
C LEU A 88 -2.05 18.80 2.66
N VAL A 89 -1.46 19.31 3.74
CA VAL A 89 -2.19 20.01 4.81
C VAL A 89 -2.09 21.52 4.58
N GLY A 90 -3.26 22.17 4.45
CA GLY A 90 -3.32 23.63 4.27
C GLY A 90 -3.09 24.11 2.84
N ASN A 91 -2.89 23.20 1.88
CA ASN A 91 -2.79 23.54 0.47
C ASN A 91 -4.18 23.82 -0.14
N GLU A 92 -4.34 24.94 -0.86
CA GLU A 92 -5.60 25.36 -1.48
C GLU A 92 -6.10 24.44 -2.61
N ARG A 93 -5.21 23.67 -3.22
CA ARG A 93 -5.52 22.68 -4.26
C ARG A 93 -5.92 21.32 -3.69
N VAL A 94 -5.85 21.14 -2.36
CA VAL A 94 -6.14 19.86 -1.71
C VAL A 94 -7.23 20.02 -0.64
N ALA A 95 -8.40 19.46 -0.90
CA ALA A 95 -9.49 19.39 0.05
C ALA A 95 -9.61 17.99 0.67
N LEU A 96 -10.09 17.92 1.91
CA LEU A 96 -10.38 16.67 2.61
C LEU A 96 -11.88 16.58 2.92
N TYR A 97 -12.52 15.53 2.42
CA TYR A 97 -13.91 15.18 2.68
C TYR A 97 -13.96 13.90 3.52
N PRO A 98 -13.96 14.01 4.86
CA PRO A 98 -13.84 12.86 5.72
C PRO A 98 -15.11 11.99 5.69
N LEU A 99 -14.93 10.67 5.64
CA LEU A 99 -16.02 9.74 5.88
C LEU A 99 -16.43 9.80 7.36
N PRO A 100 -17.73 9.90 7.67
CA PRO A 100 -18.18 9.93 9.06
C PRO A 100 -17.87 8.59 9.75
N PRO A 101 -17.39 8.62 11.00
CA PRO A 101 -17.14 7.40 11.75
C PRO A 101 -18.46 6.64 11.98
N LEU A 102 -18.35 5.34 12.24
CA LEU A 102 -19.53 4.53 12.58
C LEU A 102 -20.26 5.17 13.80
N PRO A 103 -21.58 5.42 13.71
CA PRO A 103 -22.34 6.01 14.80
C PRO A 103 -22.17 5.19 16.08
N THR A 104 -22.13 5.89 17.22
CA THR A 104 -21.87 5.27 18.52
C THR A 104 -22.86 4.15 18.82
N VAL A 105 -24.13 4.26 18.39
CA VAL A 105 -25.17 3.22 18.54
C VAL A 105 -24.78 1.85 17.97
N PHE A 106 -23.89 1.79 16.97
CA PHE A 106 -23.37 0.53 16.41
C PHE A 106 -22.00 0.12 16.99
N LYS A 107 -21.32 1.01 17.74
CA LYS A 107 -20.04 0.70 18.41
C LYS A 107 -20.23 -0.11 19.68
N TRP A 108 -21.31 0.14 20.41
CA TRP A 108 -21.68 -0.67 21.57
C TRP A 108 -22.29 -1.97 21.05
N ASN A 109 -21.85 -3.13 21.56
CA ASN A 109 -22.45 -4.44 21.26
C ASN A 109 -23.89 -4.57 21.81
N THR A 110 -24.65 -3.48 21.86
CA THR A 110 -26.06 -3.41 22.27
C THR A 110 -26.98 -4.14 21.29
N LEU A 111 -26.53 -4.36 20.04
CA LEU A 111 -27.23 -5.15 19.04
C LEU A 111 -26.55 -6.52 18.85
N PRO A 112 -27.32 -7.62 18.64
CA PRO A 112 -26.77 -8.93 18.31
C PRO A 112 -25.73 -8.88 17.18
N PHE A 113 -24.70 -9.72 17.26
CA PHE A 113 -23.58 -9.80 16.29
C PHE A 113 -24.03 -9.88 14.82
N LEU A 114 -25.19 -10.52 14.57
CA LEU A 114 -25.79 -10.69 13.24
C LEU A 114 -26.34 -9.39 12.64
N ILE A 115 -26.58 -8.35 13.44
CA ILE A 115 -27.08 -7.04 12.99
C ILE A 115 -25.94 -6.03 12.83
N ASN A 116 -24.95 -6.08 13.72
CA ASN A 116 -23.92 -5.04 13.80
C ASN A 116 -22.97 -5.01 12.58
N LYS A 117 -22.57 -6.19 12.06
CA LYS A 117 -21.70 -6.27 10.88
C LYS A 117 -22.38 -5.78 9.58
N PRO A 118 -23.62 -6.19 9.25
CA PRO A 118 -24.36 -5.61 8.13
C PRO A 118 -24.59 -4.10 8.29
N ALA A 119 -24.96 -3.64 9.49
CA ALA A 119 -25.18 -2.21 9.74
C ALA A 119 -23.93 -1.36 9.48
N LYS A 120 -22.74 -1.86 9.86
CA LYS A 120 -21.46 -1.21 9.52
C LYS A 120 -21.28 -1.08 8.01
N VAL A 121 -21.52 -2.14 7.25
CA VAL A 121 -21.37 -2.12 5.78
C VAL A 121 -22.37 -1.16 5.14
N VAL A 122 -23.63 -1.15 5.60
CA VAL A 122 -24.66 -0.22 5.13
C VAL A 122 -24.29 1.23 5.44
N TRP A 123 -23.81 1.51 6.67
CA TRP A 123 -23.34 2.84 7.04
C TRP A 123 -22.17 3.29 6.17
N GLN A 124 -21.19 2.42 5.94
CA GLN A 124 -20.06 2.71 5.07
C GLN A 124 -20.51 2.95 3.63
N ALA A 125 -21.44 2.15 3.12
CA ALA A 125 -21.98 2.32 1.78
C ALA A 125 -22.72 3.65 1.62
N TYR A 126 -23.61 3.99 2.55
CA TYR A 126 -24.29 5.27 2.60
C TYR A 126 -23.30 6.43 2.67
N SER A 127 -22.31 6.34 3.56
CA SER A 127 -21.31 7.39 3.78
C SER A 127 -20.47 7.66 2.54
N ILE A 128 -19.96 6.60 1.91
CA ILE A 128 -19.18 6.72 0.66
C ILE A 128 -20.03 7.35 -0.43
N PHE A 129 -21.25 6.84 -0.64
CA PHE A 129 -22.15 7.37 -1.66
C PHE A 129 -22.48 8.83 -1.40
N TYR A 130 -22.88 9.17 -0.17
CA TYR A 130 -23.28 10.52 0.19
C TYR A 130 -22.14 11.52 0.03
N VAL A 131 -20.94 11.17 0.51
CA VAL A 131 -19.78 12.06 0.41
C VAL A 131 -19.35 12.22 -1.05
N LEU A 132 -19.19 11.14 -1.80
CA LEU A 132 -18.76 11.22 -3.20
C LEU A 132 -19.80 11.87 -4.12
N ALA A 133 -21.09 11.71 -3.85
CA ALA A 133 -22.15 12.17 -4.73
C ALA A 133 -22.63 13.60 -4.40
N TYR A 134 -22.71 13.97 -3.11
CA TYR A 134 -23.36 15.20 -2.68
C TYR A 134 -22.47 16.15 -1.86
N THR A 135 -21.42 15.65 -1.21
CA THR A 135 -20.57 16.50 -0.36
C THR A 135 -19.34 17.00 -1.11
N ALA A 136 -18.63 16.11 -1.79
CA ALA A 136 -17.47 16.45 -2.58
C ALA A 136 -17.88 17.10 -3.92
N PRO A 137 -17.10 18.07 -4.45
CA PRO A 137 -17.31 18.68 -5.76
C PRO A 137 -17.36 17.63 -6.88
N PRO A 138 -18.10 17.87 -7.98
CA PRO A 138 -18.10 16.97 -9.11
C PRO A 138 -16.72 16.93 -9.75
N ALA A 139 -16.18 15.73 -9.88
CA ALA A 139 -14.82 15.51 -10.35
C ALA A 139 -14.79 14.92 -11.75
N ARG A 140 -13.75 15.25 -12.51
CA ARG A 140 -13.47 14.61 -13.80
C ARG A 140 -13.08 13.15 -13.60
N TRP A 141 -12.29 12.87 -12.57
CA TRP A 141 -11.80 11.55 -12.22
C TRP A 141 -12.17 11.19 -10.79
N ILE A 142 -12.60 9.94 -10.60
CA ILE A 142 -12.69 9.28 -9.31
C ILE A 142 -11.63 8.18 -9.32
N VAL A 143 -10.60 8.33 -8.50
CA VAL A 143 -9.53 7.35 -8.29
C VAL A 143 -9.84 6.58 -7.01
N ILE A 144 -9.88 5.25 -7.08
CA ILE A 144 -10.18 4.42 -5.91
C ILE A 144 -9.02 3.46 -5.60
N GLN A 145 -8.71 3.31 -4.32
CA GLN A 145 -7.82 2.27 -3.83
C GLN A 145 -8.58 0.93 -3.73
N ASN A 146 -8.07 -0.12 -4.36
CA ASN A 146 -8.56 -1.48 -4.19
C ASN A 146 -7.45 -2.40 -3.64
N PRO A 147 -7.67 -3.13 -2.53
CA PRO A 147 -8.90 -3.28 -1.72
C PRO A 147 -9.09 -2.16 -0.66
N PRO A 148 -10.25 -2.11 0.04
CA PRO A 148 -11.40 -3.03 -0.01
C PRO A 148 -12.31 -2.81 -1.22
N SER A 149 -12.73 -3.90 -1.84
CA SER A 149 -13.54 -3.91 -3.07
C SER A 149 -15.04 -3.74 -2.78
N ILE A 150 -15.48 -4.20 -1.61
CA ILE A 150 -16.86 -4.04 -1.11
C ILE A 150 -16.85 -2.99 0.01
N PRO A 151 -17.72 -1.96 -0.04
CA PRO A 151 -18.66 -1.64 -1.11
C PRO A 151 -18.07 -0.72 -2.22
N THR A 152 -16.79 -0.39 -2.14
CA THR A 152 -16.11 0.63 -2.95
C THR A 152 -16.36 0.53 -4.45
N LEU A 153 -16.17 -0.64 -5.07
CA LEU A 153 -16.20 -0.77 -6.54
C LEU A 153 -17.57 -0.41 -7.14
N HIS A 154 -18.67 -0.94 -6.59
CA HIS A 154 -20.00 -0.70 -7.15
C HIS A 154 -20.54 0.70 -6.83
N LEU A 155 -20.15 1.27 -5.68
CA LEU A 155 -20.55 2.64 -5.34
C LEU A 155 -19.79 3.67 -6.17
N ALA A 156 -18.47 3.47 -6.36
CA ALA A 156 -17.69 4.34 -7.23
C ALA A 156 -18.21 4.29 -8.66
N LEU A 157 -18.59 3.11 -9.17
CA LEU A 157 -19.26 2.98 -10.47
C LEU A 157 -20.56 3.76 -10.52
N LEU A 158 -21.45 3.56 -9.54
CA LEU A 158 -22.73 4.24 -9.49
C LEU A 158 -22.55 5.77 -9.50
N VAL A 159 -21.64 6.29 -8.67
CA VAL A 159 -21.37 7.73 -8.62
C VAL A 159 -20.73 8.22 -9.91
N SER A 160 -19.77 7.49 -10.48
CA SER A 160 -19.17 7.81 -11.78
C SER A 160 -20.23 7.95 -12.87
N LEU A 161 -21.21 7.04 -12.94
CA LEU A 161 -22.32 7.10 -13.89
C LEU A 161 -23.25 8.29 -13.63
N LEU A 162 -23.64 8.51 -12.37
CA LEU A 162 -24.52 9.61 -11.98
C LEU A 162 -23.90 10.99 -12.26
N ARG A 163 -22.59 11.13 -11.98
CA ARG A 163 -21.88 12.41 -12.17
C ARG A 163 -21.30 12.57 -13.57
N GLY A 164 -21.18 11.51 -14.36
CA GLY A 164 -20.46 11.54 -15.63
C GLY A 164 -18.94 11.68 -15.47
N SER A 165 -18.40 11.17 -14.35
CA SER A 165 -16.98 11.16 -14.04
C SER A 165 -16.30 9.91 -14.60
N HIS A 166 -15.02 10.01 -14.97
CA HIS A 166 -14.18 8.85 -15.24
C HIS A 166 -13.83 8.13 -13.93
N LEU A 167 -13.62 6.81 -14.02
CA LEU A 167 -13.28 5.97 -12.89
C LEU A 167 -11.95 5.24 -13.12
N LEU A 168 -10.99 5.47 -12.24
CA LEU A 168 -9.67 4.85 -12.23
C LEU A 168 -9.56 3.95 -10.99
N ILE A 169 -9.39 2.64 -11.20
CA ILE A 169 -9.17 1.70 -10.09
C ILE A 169 -7.68 1.46 -9.94
N ASP A 170 -7.11 1.78 -8.78
CA ASP A 170 -5.75 1.44 -8.44
C ASP A 170 -5.71 0.14 -7.64
N TRP A 171 -5.25 -0.93 -8.28
CA TRP A 171 -5.22 -2.29 -7.74
C TRP A 171 -3.90 -2.55 -7.02
N HIS A 172 -3.99 -2.72 -5.70
CA HIS A 172 -2.86 -2.98 -4.81
C HIS A 172 -2.80 -4.46 -4.44
N ASN A 173 -3.96 -5.10 -4.34
CA ASN A 173 -4.13 -6.52 -4.05
C ASN A 173 -5.58 -6.92 -4.44
N TYR A 174 -5.93 -8.20 -4.34
CA TYR A 174 -7.30 -8.70 -4.46
C TYR A 174 -7.95 -8.87 -3.10
N GLY A 175 -9.12 -8.23 -2.91
CA GLY A 175 -9.85 -8.32 -1.65
C GLY A 175 -10.30 -9.74 -1.31
N TRP A 176 -10.59 -10.58 -2.32
CA TRP A 176 -10.91 -12.00 -2.09
C TRP A 176 -9.71 -12.81 -1.61
N SER A 177 -8.48 -12.45 -2.04
CA SER A 177 -7.26 -13.16 -1.64
C SER A 177 -6.90 -12.84 -0.19
N ILE A 178 -7.03 -11.58 0.22
CA ILE A 178 -6.89 -11.16 1.63
C ILE A 178 -7.93 -11.86 2.50
N MET A 179 -9.17 -11.98 2.04
CA MET A 179 -10.21 -12.72 2.77
C MET A 179 -9.89 -14.22 2.90
N ALA A 180 -9.12 -14.78 1.96
CA ALA A 180 -8.71 -16.17 1.98
C ALA A 180 -7.54 -16.43 2.94
N THR A 181 -6.83 -15.41 3.42
CA THR A 181 -5.75 -15.58 4.40
C THR A 181 -6.27 -16.28 5.66
N GLY A 182 -5.66 -17.41 6.03
CA GLY A 182 -6.10 -18.26 7.15
C GLY A 182 -7.40 -19.03 6.90
N ARG A 183 -7.88 -19.11 5.64
CA ARG A 183 -9.09 -19.84 5.23
C ARG A 183 -8.84 -20.65 3.96
N SER A 184 -9.68 -21.66 3.72
CA SER A 184 -9.65 -22.35 2.42
C SER A 184 -10.12 -21.44 1.29
N GLN A 185 -9.45 -21.44 0.15
CA GLN A 185 -9.93 -20.78 -1.07
C GLN A 185 -11.28 -21.34 -1.56
N LYS A 186 -11.65 -22.55 -1.14
CA LYS A 186 -12.96 -23.17 -1.42
C LYS A 186 -14.08 -22.63 -0.52
N ASN A 187 -13.78 -21.72 0.41
CA ASN A 187 -14.79 -21.11 1.26
C ASN A 187 -15.84 -20.35 0.41
N PRO A 188 -17.14 -20.60 0.60
CA PRO A 188 -18.20 -19.97 -0.21
C PRO A 188 -18.17 -18.43 -0.20
N LEU A 189 -17.78 -17.81 0.91
CA LEU A 189 -17.68 -16.34 1.01
C LEU A 189 -16.51 -15.79 0.20
N VAL A 190 -15.37 -16.49 0.21
CA VAL A 190 -14.19 -16.16 -0.62
C VAL A 190 -14.55 -16.28 -2.10
N TRP A 191 -15.25 -17.37 -2.48
CA TRP A 191 -15.72 -17.57 -3.84
C TRP A 191 -16.69 -16.45 -4.28
N LEU A 192 -17.64 -16.07 -3.43
CA LEU A 192 -18.60 -15.00 -3.72
C LEU A 192 -17.89 -13.64 -3.86
N TYR A 193 -16.96 -13.33 -2.96
CA TYR A 193 -16.14 -12.12 -3.05
C TYR A 193 -15.36 -12.11 -4.37
N LYS A 194 -14.72 -13.21 -4.73
CA LYS A 194 -13.97 -13.34 -5.98
C LYS A 194 -14.86 -13.07 -7.19
N LYS A 195 -16.07 -13.64 -7.23
CA LYS A 195 -17.04 -13.37 -8.31
C LYS A 195 -17.48 -11.91 -8.36
N TYR A 196 -17.76 -11.30 -7.21
CA TYR A 196 -18.09 -9.88 -7.11
C TYR A 196 -16.95 -9.01 -7.65
N GLU A 197 -15.73 -9.23 -7.16
CA GLU A 197 -14.57 -8.41 -7.53
C GLU A 197 -14.21 -8.59 -9.00
N MET A 198 -14.31 -9.81 -9.55
CA MET A 198 -14.13 -10.06 -10.97
C MET A 198 -15.17 -9.35 -11.83
N TYR A 199 -16.46 -9.41 -11.44
CA TYR A 199 -17.53 -8.78 -12.19
C TYR A 199 -17.36 -7.27 -12.23
N PHE A 200 -17.22 -6.63 -11.07
CA PHE A 200 -17.06 -5.19 -10.99
C PHE A 200 -15.72 -4.75 -11.57
N GLY A 201 -14.61 -5.42 -11.26
CA GLY A 201 -13.30 -5.11 -11.85
C GLY A 201 -13.30 -5.11 -13.39
N ARG A 202 -14.14 -5.95 -14.02
CA ARG A 202 -14.30 -6.00 -15.48
C ARG A 202 -15.22 -4.90 -16.05
N VAL A 203 -16.35 -4.66 -15.40
CA VAL A 203 -17.42 -3.79 -15.92
C VAL A 203 -17.13 -2.29 -15.65
N VAL A 204 -16.40 -2.00 -14.57
CA VAL A 204 -16.40 -0.70 -13.89
C VAL A 204 -15.49 0.39 -14.48
N PRO A 205 -14.23 0.15 -14.85
CA PRO A 205 -13.29 1.26 -14.97
C PRO A 205 -13.31 1.96 -16.34
N THR A 206 -13.03 3.26 -16.33
CA THR A 206 -12.47 3.96 -17.51
C THR A 206 -11.06 3.44 -17.78
N ALA A 207 -10.25 3.29 -16.73
CA ALA A 207 -8.90 2.69 -16.77
C ALA A 207 -8.54 2.04 -15.42
N ASN A 208 -7.48 1.24 -15.40
CA ASN A 208 -6.95 0.60 -14.20
C ASN A 208 -5.47 0.92 -14.04
N LEU A 209 -5.03 1.04 -12.80
CA LEU A 209 -3.63 0.96 -12.40
C LEU A 209 -3.40 -0.35 -11.67
N THR A 210 -2.24 -0.97 -11.87
CA THR A 210 -1.79 -2.14 -11.10
C THR A 210 -0.41 -1.90 -10.53
N VAL A 211 -0.15 -2.44 -9.34
CA VAL A 211 1.19 -2.39 -8.71
C VAL A 211 2.26 -3.19 -9.49
N THR A 212 1.83 -4.15 -10.31
CA THR A 212 2.69 -5.10 -11.02
C THR A 212 2.18 -5.42 -12.42
N ASP A 213 3.11 -5.85 -13.28
CA ASP A 213 2.82 -6.39 -14.61
C ASP A 213 2.12 -7.75 -14.52
N ALA A 214 2.48 -8.56 -13.53
CA ALA A 214 1.82 -9.81 -13.17
C ALA A 214 0.32 -9.59 -12.90
N MET A 215 -0.03 -8.60 -12.07
CA MET A 215 -1.41 -8.24 -11.81
C MET A 215 -2.09 -7.68 -13.06
N ALA A 216 -1.40 -6.84 -13.85
CA ALA A 216 -1.94 -6.36 -15.12
C ALA A 216 -2.32 -7.51 -16.06
N ARG A 217 -1.46 -8.52 -16.16
CA ARG A 217 -1.69 -9.74 -16.94
C ARG A 217 -2.88 -10.53 -16.41
N GLN A 218 -2.95 -10.78 -15.10
CA GLN A 218 -4.07 -11.49 -14.49
C GLN A 218 -5.43 -10.78 -14.67
N LEU A 219 -5.45 -9.44 -14.65
CA LEU A 219 -6.65 -8.68 -14.96
C LEU A 219 -7.07 -8.80 -16.44
N LYS A 220 -6.11 -8.86 -17.37
CA LYS A 220 -6.37 -9.02 -18.82
C LYS A 220 -6.84 -10.43 -19.17
N GLU A 221 -6.33 -11.44 -18.49
CA GLU A 221 -6.58 -12.86 -18.77
C GLU A 221 -7.83 -13.41 -18.08
N LYS A 222 -8.23 -14.65 -18.39
CA LYS A 222 -9.27 -15.33 -17.63
C LYS A 222 -8.79 -15.52 -16.18
N PRO A 223 -9.64 -15.26 -15.17
CA PRO A 223 -11.09 -15.15 -15.30
C PRO A 223 -11.63 -13.70 -15.32
N TYR A 224 -10.79 -12.68 -15.13
CA TYR A 224 -11.21 -11.27 -15.13
C TYR A 224 -11.57 -10.79 -16.55
N SER A 225 -10.73 -11.11 -17.53
CA SER A 225 -10.92 -10.78 -18.95
C SER A 225 -11.23 -9.30 -19.18
N ASN A 226 -10.55 -8.42 -18.43
CA ASN A 226 -10.75 -6.99 -18.50
C ASN A 226 -10.25 -6.44 -19.85
N LYS A 227 -11.10 -5.64 -20.49
CA LYS A 227 -10.83 -5.04 -21.81
C LYS A 227 -10.52 -3.54 -21.75
N LYS A 228 -10.58 -2.96 -20.55
CA LYS A 228 -10.27 -1.55 -20.32
C LYS A 228 -8.75 -1.36 -20.31
N PRO A 229 -8.25 -0.14 -20.58
CA PRO A 229 -6.85 0.18 -20.37
C PRO A 229 -6.38 -0.21 -18.96
N ILE A 230 -5.21 -0.85 -18.89
CA ILE A 230 -4.55 -1.25 -17.65
C ILE A 230 -3.10 -0.81 -17.78
N PHE A 231 -2.67 0.02 -16.83
CA PHE A 231 -1.32 0.56 -16.76
C PHE A 231 -0.66 0.06 -15.49
N THR A 232 0.56 -0.41 -15.60
CA THR A 232 1.35 -0.79 -14.44
C THR A 232 2.02 0.45 -13.88
N LEU A 233 1.72 0.77 -12.62
CA LEU A 233 2.38 1.80 -11.83
C LEU A 233 3.08 1.11 -10.66
N HIS A 234 4.36 0.82 -10.86
CA HIS A 234 5.20 0.28 -9.79
C HIS A 234 5.40 1.34 -8.70
N ASP A 235 5.38 0.91 -7.45
CA ASP A 235 5.80 1.76 -6.35
C ASP A 235 7.29 2.11 -6.47
N ARG A 236 7.62 3.37 -6.20
CA ARG A 236 8.97 3.91 -6.26
C ARG A 236 9.28 4.72 -5.00
N PRO A 237 10.56 4.85 -4.63
CA PRO A 237 10.91 5.41 -3.33
C PRO A 237 10.59 6.91 -3.29
N ALA A 238 10.12 7.36 -2.12
CA ALA A 238 9.98 8.78 -1.82
C ALA A 238 11.37 9.46 -1.69
N GLU A 239 11.41 10.78 -1.87
CA GLU A 239 12.66 11.56 -1.87
C GLU A 239 13.46 11.45 -0.55
N VAL A 240 12.80 11.16 0.56
CA VAL A 240 13.45 11.01 1.87
C VAL A 240 14.42 9.82 1.94
N PHE A 241 14.22 8.80 1.11
CA PHE A 241 15.08 7.62 1.05
C PHE A 241 16.26 7.88 0.12
N GLN A 242 17.44 8.05 0.70
CA GLN A 242 18.67 8.35 -0.02
C GLN A 242 19.82 7.47 0.46
N PRO A 243 20.71 7.01 -0.45
CA PRO A 243 21.92 6.33 -0.05
C PRO A 243 22.87 7.27 0.71
N ILE A 244 23.57 6.73 1.71
CA ILE A 244 24.59 7.48 2.43
C ILE A 244 25.97 7.23 1.80
N ALA A 245 26.59 8.30 1.29
CA ALA A 245 27.90 8.21 0.65
C ALA A 245 29.07 8.43 1.64
N SER A 246 28.84 9.20 2.70
CA SER A 246 29.90 9.59 3.65
C SER A 246 30.03 8.58 4.78
N THR A 247 31.19 7.93 4.88
CA THR A 247 31.53 7.04 6.02
C THR A 247 31.44 7.79 7.35
N LYS A 248 31.84 9.07 7.39
CA LYS A 248 31.73 9.91 8.58
C LYS A 248 30.27 10.14 8.96
N ALA A 249 29.41 10.48 8.01
CA ALA A 249 27.97 10.66 8.28
C ALA A 249 27.32 9.35 8.74
N ARG A 250 27.73 8.20 8.17
CA ARG A 250 27.30 6.87 8.61
C ARG A 250 27.72 6.62 10.06
N GLN A 251 28.97 6.90 10.42
CA GLN A 251 29.47 6.74 11.79
C GLN A 251 28.74 7.67 12.76
N ASP A 252 28.64 8.96 12.43
CA ASP A 252 27.96 9.96 13.25
C ASP A 252 26.53 9.50 13.56
N PHE A 253 25.76 9.06 12.56
CA PHE A 253 24.40 8.55 12.80
C PHE A 253 24.39 7.31 13.70
N LEU A 254 25.22 6.30 13.40
CA LEU A 254 25.27 5.07 14.16
C LEU A 254 25.70 5.29 15.62
N SER A 255 26.57 6.26 15.89
CA SER A 255 27.02 6.61 17.24
C SER A 255 25.95 7.33 18.07
N HIS A 256 24.98 7.99 17.42
CA HIS A 256 23.88 8.68 18.12
C HIS A 256 22.63 7.82 18.30
N LEU A 257 22.36 6.90 17.38
CA LEU A 257 21.18 6.05 17.45
C LEU A 257 21.30 5.06 18.62
N LYS A 258 20.26 5.02 19.48
CA LYS A 258 20.25 4.24 20.74
C LYS A 258 20.60 2.77 20.54
N GLU A 259 20.11 2.19 19.45
CA GLU A 259 20.23 0.78 19.11
C GLU A 259 21.65 0.41 18.63
N THR A 260 22.38 1.35 18.04
CA THR A 260 23.68 1.10 17.40
C THR A 260 24.87 1.73 18.13
N LYS A 261 24.65 2.72 19.01
CA LYS A 261 25.72 3.54 19.62
C LYS A 261 26.86 2.75 20.28
N ASN A 262 26.55 1.60 20.88
CA ASN A 262 27.53 0.79 21.60
C ASN A 262 28.38 -0.09 20.67
N VAL A 263 27.98 -0.25 19.40
CA VAL A 263 28.62 -1.10 18.40
C VAL A 263 28.90 -0.35 17.10
N ALA A 264 28.76 0.97 17.10
CA ALA A 264 28.91 1.81 15.91
C ALA A 264 30.29 1.62 15.25
N ASP A 265 31.36 1.68 16.04
CA ASP A 265 32.72 1.48 15.53
C ASP A 265 32.93 0.08 14.96
N SER A 266 32.34 -0.96 15.56
CA SER A 266 32.39 -2.34 15.04
C SER A 266 31.64 -2.49 13.71
N ILE A 267 30.50 -1.79 13.55
CA ILE A 267 29.73 -1.76 12.29
C ILE A 267 30.51 -1.01 11.20
N ILE A 268 31.20 0.07 11.56
CA ILE A 268 32.06 0.80 10.62
C ILE A 268 33.27 -0.05 10.21
N ALA A 269 33.89 -0.76 11.16
CA ALA A 269 35.01 -1.66 10.90
C ALA A 269 34.62 -2.94 10.14
N GLY A 270 33.32 -3.26 10.05
CA GLY A 270 32.80 -4.48 9.42
C GLY A 270 32.96 -5.74 10.28
N THR A 271 33.38 -5.60 11.55
CA THR A 271 33.48 -6.70 12.52
C THR A 271 32.14 -7.02 13.18
N THR A 272 31.11 -6.20 12.96
CA THR A 272 29.71 -6.50 13.28
C THR A 272 28.85 -6.10 12.09
N ARG A 273 27.90 -6.97 11.72
CA ARG A 273 27.01 -6.77 10.58
C ARG A 273 25.69 -6.20 11.06
N LEU A 274 25.18 -5.19 10.36
CA LEU A 274 23.91 -4.55 10.65
C LEU A 274 22.87 -5.01 9.62
N ILE A 275 21.87 -5.77 10.06
CA ILE A 275 20.71 -6.09 9.24
C ILE A 275 19.48 -5.34 9.74
N VAL A 276 18.60 -4.96 8.82
CA VAL A 276 17.35 -4.27 9.16
C VAL A 276 16.17 -5.01 8.54
N SER A 277 15.13 -5.20 9.35
CA SER A 277 13.83 -5.63 8.86
C SER A 277 12.76 -4.62 9.30
N SER A 278 11.77 -4.41 8.45
CA SER A 278 10.65 -3.51 8.70
C SER A 278 9.36 -4.29 8.59
N THR A 279 8.46 -4.12 9.57
CA THR A 279 7.28 -4.98 9.69
C THR A 279 6.05 -4.27 10.28
N SER A 280 4.88 -4.75 9.88
CA SER A 280 3.60 -4.44 10.51
C SER A 280 3.26 -5.35 11.69
N TRP A 281 4.09 -6.32 12.07
CA TRP A 281 3.85 -7.31 13.12
C TRP A 281 2.46 -7.97 13.01
N THR A 282 2.11 -8.34 11.79
CA THR A 282 0.83 -8.96 11.42
C THR A 282 1.06 -10.41 10.98
N PRO A 283 0.04 -11.29 11.05
CA PRO A 283 0.20 -12.73 10.79
C PRO A 283 0.68 -13.10 9.38
N ASP A 284 0.55 -12.20 8.42
CA ASP A 284 1.05 -12.33 7.05
C ASP A 284 2.59 -12.21 6.96
N GLU A 285 3.25 -11.63 7.96
CA GLU A 285 4.70 -11.57 8.09
C GLU A 285 5.17 -12.56 9.17
N ASP A 286 5.60 -13.74 8.74
CA ASP A 286 6.08 -14.79 9.64
C ASP A 286 7.51 -14.50 10.09
N PHE A 287 7.64 -13.78 11.22
CA PHE A 287 8.93 -13.49 11.84
C PHE A 287 9.62 -14.73 12.43
N GLY A 288 8.91 -15.86 12.57
CA GLY A 288 9.54 -17.14 12.90
C GLY A 288 10.67 -17.47 11.93
N LEU A 289 10.47 -17.21 10.62
CA LEU A 289 11.50 -17.45 9.59
C LEU A 289 12.80 -16.70 9.87
N LEU A 290 12.74 -15.41 10.25
CA LEU A 290 13.93 -14.63 10.56
C LEU A 290 14.58 -15.09 11.87
N LEU A 291 13.78 -15.37 12.91
CA LEU A 291 14.32 -15.84 14.19
C LEU A 291 15.03 -17.19 14.03
N ASP A 292 14.41 -18.14 13.32
CA ASP A 292 14.98 -19.46 13.06
C ASP A 292 16.24 -19.35 12.20
N ALA A 293 16.26 -18.46 11.20
CA ALA A 293 17.46 -18.20 10.39
C ALA A 293 18.61 -17.62 11.20
N LEU A 294 18.33 -16.71 12.14
CA LEU A 294 19.33 -16.13 13.03
C LEU A 294 19.87 -17.16 14.05
N VAL A 295 19.01 -18.04 14.56
CA VAL A 295 19.43 -19.18 15.39
C VAL A 295 20.33 -20.12 14.59
N ALA A 296 19.95 -20.46 13.35
CA ALA A 296 20.77 -21.28 12.47
C ALA A 296 22.12 -20.62 12.12
N TYR A 297 22.13 -19.31 11.85
CA TYR A 297 23.36 -18.55 11.63
C TYR A 297 24.31 -18.64 12.83
N ALA A 298 23.77 -18.57 14.04
CA ALA A 298 24.52 -18.57 15.30
C ALA A 298 25.12 -19.93 15.68
N HIS A 299 24.49 -21.04 15.29
CA HIS A 299 24.81 -22.39 15.77
C HIS A 299 25.72 -23.25 14.89
N THR A 300 26.17 -22.76 13.75
CA THR A 300 27.14 -23.51 12.95
C THR A 300 28.50 -23.54 13.62
N GLU A 301 29.22 -24.66 13.51
CA GLU A 301 30.54 -24.93 14.13
C GLU A 301 31.63 -23.87 13.81
N GLU A 302 31.37 -23.01 12.82
CA GLU A 302 32.21 -21.88 12.39
C GLU A 302 31.95 -20.56 13.14
N ALA A 303 31.05 -20.52 14.13
CA ALA A 303 30.66 -19.27 14.80
C ALA A 303 31.75 -18.69 15.72
N VAL A 304 32.62 -19.55 16.28
CA VAL A 304 33.73 -19.13 17.15
C VAL A 304 34.92 -20.09 16.97
N THR A 305 35.98 -19.64 16.31
CA THR A 305 37.27 -20.34 16.32
C THR A 305 38.24 -19.63 17.27
N GLU A 306 39.13 -20.39 17.91
CA GLU A 306 40.17 -19.89 18.83
C GLU A 306 41.12 -18.85 18.17
N ASN A 307 41.11 -18.75 16.84
CA ASN A 307 41.91 -17.83 16.03
C ASN A 307 41.12 -16.59 15.52
N GLY A 308 39.87 -16.39 15.96
CA GLY A 308 39.07 -15.21 15.60
C GLY A 308 38.49 -15.22 14.18
N VAL A 309 38.60 -16.32 13.43
CA VAL A 309 37.89 -16.53 12.15
C VAL A 309 36.57 -17.22 12.47
N GLY A 310 35.68 -16.48 13.11
CA GLY A 310 34.27 -16.84 13.28
C GLY A 310 33.39 -16.02 12.35
N ARG A 311 32.12 -16.41 12.18
CA ARG A 311 31.14 -15.56 11.49
C ARG A 311 31.00 -14.23 12.22
N PRO A 312 30.92 -13.09 11.50
CA PRO A 312 30.81 -11.80 12.15
C PRO A 312 29.49 -11.71 12.93
N PRO A 313 29.51 -11.20 14.18
CA PRO A 313 28.29 -10.92 14.94
C PRO A 313 27.27 -10.10 14.16
N ILE A 314 25.99 -10.37 14.37
CA ILE A 314 24.88 -9.64 13.74
C ILE A 314 24.16 -8.78 14.78
N LEU A 315 24.00 -7.49 14.46
CA LEU A 315 22.95 -6.65 15.03
C LEU A 315 21.77 -6.62 14.06
N ALA A 316 20.65 -7.21 14.47
CA ALA A 316 19.38 -7.16 13.74
C ALA A 316 18.46 -6.12 14.37
N ILE A 317 18.08 -5.09 13.60
CA ILE A 317 17.10 -4.09 14.03
C ILE A 317 15.77 -4.35 13.32
N ILE A 318 14.73 -4.60 14.10
CA ILE A 318 13.37 -4.83 13.61
C ILE A 318 12.51 -3.60 13.92
N THR A 319 12.02 -2.94 12.89
CA THR A 319 11.24 -1.70 13.00
C THR A 319 9.74 -1.93 12.77
N GLY A 320 8.93 -1.01 13.27
CA GLY A 320 7.49 -0.96 13.01
C GLY A 320 6.61 -1.34 14.20
N LYS A 321 5.30 -1.46 13.96
CA LYS A 321 4.28 -1.65 15.00
C LYS A 321 3.14 -2.52 14.50
N GLY A 322 2.68 -3.40 15.38
CA GLY A 322 1.42 -4.10 15.23
C GLY A 322 1.16 -5.13 16.32
N PRO A 323 0.11 -5.94 16.15
CA PRO A 323 -0.46 -6.73 17.24
C PRO A 323 0.46 -7.83 17.77
N GLN A 324 1.32 -8.43 16.94
CA GLN A 324 2.19 -9.54 17.36
C GLN A 324 3.54 -9.11 17.92
N LYS A 325 3.82 -7.80 17.99
CA LYS A 325 5.12 -7.28 18.44
C LYS A 325 5.54 -7.83 19.81
N ALA A 326 4.64 -7.76 20.80
CA ALA A 326 4.93 -8.21 22.16
C ALA A 326 5.22 -9.73 22.24
N GLU A 327 4.49 -10.53 21.47
CA GLU A 327 4.69 -11.98 21.39
C GLU A 327 6.09 -12.32 20.85
N TYR A 328 6.53 -11.63 19.79
CA TYR A 328 7.86 -11.84 19.24
C TYR A 328 8.98 -11.29 20.13
N GLU A 329 8.76 -10.18 20.84
CA GLU A 329 9.71 -9.68 21.84
C GLU A 329 9.92 -10.70 22.98
N GLU A 330 8.86 -11.38 23.41
CA GLU A 330 8.96 -12.48 24.37
C GLU A 330 9.73 -13.68 23.80
N LYS A 331 9.44 -14.09 22.55
CA LYS A 331 10.19 -15.16 21.87
C LYS A 331 11.69 -14.83 21.77
N ILE A 332 12.04 -13.62 21.37
CA ILE A 332 13.44 -13.15 21.28
C ILE A 332 14.12 -13.24 22.65
N LYS A 333 13.43 -12.81 23.72
CA LYS A 333 13.94 -12.90 25.09
C LYS A 333 14.21 -14.35 25.49
N ASN A 334 13.29 -15.27 25.19
CA ASN A 334 13.43 -16.69 25.52
C ASN A 334 14.60 -17.33 24.76
N LEU A 335 14.72 -17.08 23.45
CA LEU A 335 15.87 -17.55 22.65
C LEU A 335 17.21 -17.08 23.23
N ARG A 336 17.28 -15.83 23.71
CA ARG A 336 18.48 -15.30 24.36
C ARG A 336 18.78 -15.99 25.69
N LEU A 337 17.77 -16.19 26.54
CA LEU A 337 17.91 -16.87 27.84
C LEU A 337 18.33 -18.33 27.68
N GLU A 338 17.86 -18.99 26.63
CA GLU A 338 18.22 -20.37 26.25
C GLU A 338 19.61 -20.47 25.60
N GLY A 339 20.31 -19.36 25.39
CA GLY A 339 21.65 -19.35 24.78
C GLY A 339 21.65 -19.68 23.28
N LYS A 340 20.52 -19.52 22.58
CA LYS A 340 20.36 -19.85 21.16
C LYS A 340 20.83 -18.76 20.18
N LEU A 341 21.31 -17.63 20.71
CA LEU A 341 21.70 -16.45 19.91
C LEU A 341 23.14 -16.00 20.20
N PRO A 342 24.15 -16.90 20.26
CA PRO A 342 25.54 -16.46 20.42
C PRO A 342 25.95 -15.56 19.25
N GLY A 343 26.53 -14.39 19.56
CA GLY A 343 26.93 -13.42 18.54
C GLY A 343 25.79 -12.68 17.83
N ILE A 344 24.52 -12.90 18.23
CA ILE A 344 23.36 -12.23 17.62
C ILE A 344 22.68 -11.32 18.64
N THR A 345 22.48 -10.06 18.25
CA THR A 345 21.69 -9.09 19.01
C THR A 345 20.49 -8.69 18.18
N ILE A 346 19.28 -8.87 18.73
CA ILE A 346 18.03 -8.46 18.09
C ILE A 346 17.42 -7.33 18.91
N LEU A 347 17.17 -6.18 18.28
CA LEU A 347 16.54 -5.01 18.90
C LEU A 347 15.29 -4.60 18.13
N THR A 348 14.25 -4.15 18.84
CA THR A 348 13.11 -3.47 18.22
C THR A 348 13.28 -1.96 18.33
N ALA A 349 12.97 -1.23 17.25
CA ALA A 349 13.09 0.22 17.22
C ALA A 349 11.79 0.88 16.73
N TRP A 350 11.49 2.04 17.30
CA TRP A 350 10.45 2.94 16.81
C TRP A 350 11.11 4.26 16.43
N LEU A 351 11.16 4.54 15.13
CA LEU A 351 11.96 5.61 14.55
C LEU A 351 11.06 6.62 13.86
N SER A 352 11.49 7.88 13.81
CA SER A 352 10.92 8.84 12.87
C SER A 352 11.21 8.42 11.42
N THR A 353 10.43 8.92 10.45
CA THR A 353 10.65 8.62 9.02
C THR A 353 12.09 8.92 8.57
N ARG A 354 12.68 10.02 9.06
CA ARG A 354 14.05 10.41 8.71
C ARG A 354 15.10 9.47 9.33
N GLU A 355 14.94 9.10 10.59
CA GLU A 355 15.83 8.14 11.25
C GLU A 355 15.71 6.76 10.62
N TYR A 356 14.50 6.33 10.25
CA TYR A 356 14.26 5.09 9.52
C TYR A 356 15.00 5.09 8.17
N ALA A 357 14.78 6.11 7.34
CA ALA A 357 15.45 6.23 6.03
C ALA A 357 16.99 6.22 6.16
N THR A 358 17.51 6.92 7.17
CA THR A 358 18.96 6.96 7.45
C THR A 358 19.48 5.61 7.95
N LEU A 359 18.75 4.94 8.85
CA LEU A 359 19.11 3.60 9.32
C LEU A 359 19.19 2.59 8.17
N LEU A 360 18.21 2.61 7.24
CA LEU A 360 18.26 1.75 6.05
C LEU A 360 19.54 1.98 5.25
N SER A 361 19.92 3.25 5.05
CA SER A 361 21.14 3.58 4.30
C SER A 361 22.44 3.14 4.98
N CYS A 362 22.40 2.97 6.31
CA CYS A 362 23.54 2.55 7.13
C CYS A 362 23.70 1.03 7.22
N ALA A 363 22.64 0.26 6.98
CA ALA A 363 22.63 -1.20 7.11
C ALA A 363 23.40 -1.90 5.98
N ASP A 364 23.83 -3.13 6.25
CA ASP A 364 24.52 -3.98 5.29
C ASP A 364 23.52 -4.75 4.42
N LEU A 365 22.43 -5.25 5.00
CA LEU A 365 21.40 -6.03 4.31
C LEU A 365 20.00 -5.78 4.90
N GLY A 366 19.00 -5.61 4.04
CA GLY A 366 17.59 -5.60 4.41
C GLY A 366 16.99 -7.01 4.38
N VAL A 367 16.07 -7.33 5.30
CA VAL A 367 15.29 -8.58 5.25
C VAL A 367 13.81 -8.27 5.14
N CYS A 368 13.18 -8.76 4.06
CA CYS A 368 11.75 -8.59 3.79
C CYS A 368 11.00 -9.92 3.85
N LEU A 369 10.05 -10.03 4.79
CA LEU A 369 9.26 -11.24 5.04
C LEU A 369 7.85 -11.19 4.41
N HIS A 370 7.57 -10.17 3.60
CA HIS A 370 6.25 -9.97 2.97
C HIS A 370 5.84 -11.19 2.15
N LYS A 371 4.66 -11.72 2.45
CA LYS A 371 4.02 -12.78 1.67
C LYS A 371 2.83 -12.21 0.92
N SER A 372 2.84 -12.37 -0.40
CA SER A 372 1.73 -11.92 -1.25
C SER A 372 0.52 -12.86 -1.12
N SER A 373 -0.61 -12.36 -0.58
CA SER A 373 -1.86 -13.15 -0.57
C SER A 373 -2.41 -13.42 -1.97
N SER A 374 -2.13 -12.52 -2.92
CA SER A 374 -2.56 -12.62 -4.31
C SER A 374 -1.54 -13.29 -5.23
N GLY A 375 -0.28 -13.37 -4.79
CA GLY A 375 0.88 -13.75 -5.60
C GLY A 375 1.43 -12.60 -6.47
N VAL A 376 0.73 -11.47 -6.56
CA VAL A 376 0.99 -10.43 -7.57
C VAL A 376 1.05 -9.01 -6.99
N ASP A 377 1.20 -8.86 -5.67
CA ASP A 377 1.54 -7.58 -5.05
C ASP A 377 3.01 -7.54 -4.61
N LEU A 378 3.55 -6.33 -4.48
CA LEU A 378 4.94 -6.10 -4.12
C LEU A 378 5.08 -5.46 -2.73
N PRO A 379 6.15 -5.77 -1.99
CA PRO A 379 6.43 -5.12 -0.72
C PRO A 379 6.94 -3.70 -0.92
N MET A 380 6.12 -2.70 -0.57
CA MET A 380 6.56 -1.30 -0.53
C MET A 380 7.80 -1.07 0.34
N LYS A 381 8.01 -1.89 1.37
CA LYS A 381 9.15 -1.78 2.27
C LYS A 381 10.50 -2.00 1.55
N VAL A 382 10.53 -2.85 0.52
CA VAL A 382 11.73 -3.07 -0.29
C VAL A 382 12.03 -1.85 -1.16
N VAL A 383 11.00 -1.13 -1.60
CA VAL A 383 11.17 0.13 -2.33
C VAL A 383 11.89 1.16 -1.45
N ASP A 384 11.50 1.30 -0.18
CA ASP A 384 12.21 2.16 0.78
C ASP A 384 13.68 1.75 0.95
N MET A 385 13.95 0.44 1.05
CA MET A 385 15.31 -0.12 1.17
C MET A 385 16.16 0.23 -0.07
N PHE A 386 15.64 0.01 -1.27
CA PHE A 386 16.34 0.35 -2.52
C PHE A 386 16.55 1.86 -2.67
N GLY A 387 15.57 2.69 -2.29
CA GLY A 387 15.73 4.13 -2.26
C GLY A 387 16.88 4.60 -1.37
N SER A 388 17.09 3.92 -0.24
CA SER A 388 18.24 4.13 0.67
C SER A 388 19.52 3.38 0.25
N GLY A 389 19.52 2.69 -0.89
CA GLY A 389 20.65 1.91 -1.39
C GLY A 389 20.98 0.67 -0.56
N LEU A 390 19.98 0.07 0.10
CA LEU A 390 20.11 -1.15 0.89
C LEU A 390 19.66 -2.36 0.03
N PRO A 391 20.55 -3.31 -0.31
CA PRO A 391 20.13 -4.55 -0.95
C PRO A 391 19.31 -5.41 0.01
N VAL A 392 18.51 -6.35 -0.52
CA VAL A 392 17.55 -7.10 0.29
C VAL A 392 17.67 -8.61 0.10
N ALA A 393 17.50 -9.36 1.18
CA ALA A 393 17.03 -10.74 1.15
C ALA A 393 15.51 -10.72 1.36
N ALA A 394 14.74 -11.31 0.46
CA ALA A 394 13.28 -11.21 0.48
C ALA A 394 12.60 -12.56 0.22
N TYR A 395 11.45 -12.77 0.87
CA TYR A 395 10.63 -13.95 0.60
C TYR A 395 10.26 -13.97 -0.89
N SER A 396 10.45 -15.10 -1.58
CA SER A 396 10.38 -15.17 -3.05
C SER A 396 9.23 -15.99 -3.63
N ALA A 397 8.43 -16.67 -2.81
CA ALA A 397 7.40 -17.58 -3.29
C ALA A 397 6.12 -16.85 -3.78
N TYR A 398 6.27 -15.91 -4.70
CA TYR A 398 5.16 -15.25 -5.40
C TYR A 398 5.58 -14.75 -6.79
N GLU A 399 4.62 -14.73 -7.70
CA GLU A 399 4.83 -14.49 -9.15
C GLU A 399 5.54 -13.16 -9.44
N SER A 400 5.12 -12.09 -8.76
CA SER A 400 5.64 -10.75 -9.01
C SER A 400 7.00 -10.45 -8.38
N PHE A 401 7.60 -11.38 -7.62
CA PHE A 401 8.89 -11.18 -6.95
C PHE A 401 9.95 -10.59 -7.88
N GLY A 402 10.08 -11.21 -9.06
CA GLY A 402 11.04 -10.84 -10.08
C GLY A 402 10.83 -9.46 -10.73
N GLU A 403 9.75 -8.74 -10.43
CA GLU A 403 9.52 -7.39 -10.97
C GLU A 403 10.29 -6.32 -10.20
N LEU A 404 10.38 -6.46 -8.88
CA LEU A 404 11.11 -5.53 -8.00
C LEU A 404 12.51 -6.07 -7.66
N ILE A 405 12.61 -7.35 -7.29
CA ILE A 405 13.86 -7.96 -6.84
C ILE A 405 14.41 -8.83 -7.96
N LYS A 406 15.63 -8.53 -8.38
CA LYS A 406 16.38 -9.23 -9.42
C LYS A 406 17.50 -10.00 -8.74
N GLU A 407 17.39 -11.33 -8.75
CA GLU A 407 18.33 -12.25 -8.12
C GLU A 407 19.77 -11.97 -8.55
N GLY A 408 20.67 -11.74 -7.60
CA GLY A 408 22.08 -11.47 -7.87
C GLY A 408 22.39 -10.06 -8.40
N GLU A 409 21.36 -9.23 -8.66
CA GLU A 409 21.54 -7.85 -9.12
C GLU A 409 21.26 -6.83 -8.01
N ASN A 410 20.11 -6.91 -7.34
CA ASN A 410 19.73 -5.96 -6.28
C ASN A 410 19.26 -6.63 -4.97
N GLY A 411 19.09 -7.95 -4.99
CA GLY A 411 18.74 -8.75 -3.82
C GLY A 411 18.79 -10.26 -4.08
N CYS A 412 18.34 -11.01 -3.08
CA CYS A 412 18.23 -12.47 -3.12
C CYS A 412 16.87 -12.95 -2.61
N GLY A 413 16.38 -14.05 -3.16
CA GLY A 413 15.19 -14.76 -2.74
C GLY A 413 15.45 -15.78 -1.63
N PHE A 414 14.43 -16.03 -0.80
CA PHE A 414 14.36 -17.19 0.08
C PHE A 414 12.90 -17.61 0.30
N GLU A 415 12.67 -18.86 0.68
CA GLU A 415 11.35 -19.38 1.03
C GLU A 415 11.35 -20.03 2.42
N THR A 416 12.51 -20.49 2.89
CA THR A 416 12.68 -21.14 4.20
C THR A 416 13.66 -20.41 5.11
N ALA A 417 13.59 -20.71 6.42
CA ALA A 417 14.56 -20.19 7.39
C ALA A 417 15.99 -20.65 7.09
N THR A 418 16.15 -21.88 6.58
CA THR A 418 17.45 -22.44 6.18
C THR A 418 18.06 -21.66 5.02
N GLU A 419 17.27 -21.40 3.97
CA GLU A 419 17.72 -20.61 2.81
C GLU A 419 18.06 -19.17 3.24
N LEU A 420 17.26 -18.56 4.11
CA LEU A 420 17.59 -17.24 4.65
C LEU A 420 18.91 -17.28 5.45
N ALA A 421 19.14 -18.31 6.26
CA ALA A 421 20.40 -18.48 6.97
C ALA A 421 21.58 -18.61 5.99
N GLU A 422 21.44 -19.40 4.93
CA GLU A 422 22.45 -19.54 3.87
C GLU A 422 22.76 -18.20 3.18
N VAL A 423 21.74 -17.41 2.88
CA VAL A 423 21.90 -16.05 2.34
C VAL A 423 22.66 -15.16 3.32
N LEU A 424 22.31 -15.17 4.61
CA LEU A 424 23.02 -14.39 5.63
C LEU A 424 24.48 -14.82 5.76
N ILE A 425 24.76 -16.13 5.77
CA ILE A 425 26.11 -16.68 5.87
C ILE A 425 26.95 -16.24 4.67
N ARG A 426 26.40 -16.42 3.47
CA ARG A 426 27.08 -16.10 2.22
C ARG A 426 27.37 -14.61 2.12
N LEU A 427 26.36 -13.74 2.24
CA LEU A 427 26.49 -12.31 1.99
C LEU A 427 27.24 -11.55 3.08
N LEU A 428 27.13 -11.97 4.34
CA LEU A 428 27.74 -11.27 5.47
C LEU A 428 29.17 -11.72 5.79
N SER A 429 29.64 -12.77 5.13
CA SER A 429 31.02 -13.25 5.23
C SER A 429 32.03 -12.32 4.53
N GLU A 430 33.33 -12.61 4.71
CA GLU A 430 34.39 -11.94 3.97
C GLU A 430 34.34 -12.24 2.46
N SER A 431 34.01 -13.48 2.07
CA SER A 431 33.88 -13.88 0.65
C SER A 431 32.66 -13.27 -0.02
N GLY A 432 31.61 -12.92 0.73
CA GLY A 432 30.40 -12.26 0.24
C GLY A 432 30.53 -10.76 -0.04
N LYS A 433 31.66 -10.11 0.32
CA LYS A 433 31.81 -8.64 0.22
C LYS A 433 31.59 -8.08 -1.18
N GLU A 434 32.18 -8.70 -2.20
CA GLU A 434 32.03 -8.23 -3.58
C GLU A 434 30.61 -8.47 -4.13
N GLU A 435 29.98 -9.57 -3.71
CA GLU A 435 28.58 -9.83 -4.05
C GLU A 435 27.67 -8.78 -3.41
N LEU A 436 27.81 -8.52 -2.10
CA LEU A 436 27.02 -7.52 -1.39
C LEU A 436 27.19 -6.11 -1.98
N LYS A 437 28.41 -5.77 -2.41
CA LYS A 437 28.70 -4.52 -3.12
C LYS A 437 27.99 -4.44 -4.47
N THR A 438 27.94 -5.56 -5.20
CA THR A 438 27.19 -5.67 -6.47
C THR A 438 25.70 -5.48 -6.22
N LEU A 439 25.13 -6.19 -5.25
CA LEU A 439 23.73 -6.06 -4.86
C LEU A 439 23.39 -4.62 -4.44
N LYS A 440 24.27 -3.97 -3.68
CA LYS A 440 24.11 -2.57 -3.28
C LYS A 440 24.08 -1.62 -4.48
N ALA A 441 24.95 -1.83 -5.46
CA ALA A 441 24.93 -1.02 -6.68
C ALA A 441 23.64 -1.20 -7.48
N GLY A 442 23.12 -2.43 -7.56
CA GLY A 442 21.82 -2.69 -8.20
C GLY A 442 20.65 -2.11 -7.42
N ALA A 443 20.67 -2.15 -6.09
CA ALA A 443 19.66 -1.52 -5.24
C ALA A 443 19.62 0.01 -5.44
N ILE A 444 20.80 0.66 -5.50
CA ILE A 444 20.89 2.10 -5.80
C ILE A 444 20.35 2.41 -7.21
N LYS A 445 20.68 1.59 -8.20
CA LYS A 445 20.19 1.75 -9.57
C LYS A 445 18.67 1.62 -9.62
N GLU A 446 18.10 0.59 -9.01
CA GLU A 446 16.65 0.37 -8.96
C GLU A 446 15.93 1.49 -8.19
N GLY A 447 16.51 1.94 -7.07
CA GLY A 447 15.96 3.03 -6.25
C GLY A 447 16.16 4.45 -6.84
N SER A 448 16.88 4.58 -7.96
CA SER A 448 17.16 5.89 -8.57
C SER A 448 15.92 6.50 -9.23
N LEU A 449 15.05 5.68 -9.84
CA LEU A 449 13.78 6.10 -10.41
C LEU A 449 12.79 6.40 -9.28
N ARG A 450 12.34 7.65 -9.18
CA ARG A 450 11.51 8.11 -8.06
C ARG A 450 10.02 8.06 -8.37
N TRP A 451 9.20 8.16 -7.32
CA TRP A 451 7.75 8.15 -7.43
C TRP A 451 7.23 9.16 -8.45
N ASP A 452 7.63 10.43 -8.35
CA ASP A 452 7.08 11.46 -9.24
C ASP A 452 7.46 11.22 -10.71
N GLU A 453 8.68 10.77 -10.98
CA GLU A 453 9.12 10.46 -12.35
C GLU A 453 8.30 9.31 -12.96
N GLU A 454 8.07 8.25 -12.17
CA GLU A 454 7.26 7.10 -12.61
C GLU A 454 5.78 7.48 -12.74
N TRP A 455 5.28 8.29 -11.82
CA TRP A 455 3.90 8.76 -11.82
C TRP A 455 3.62 9.66 -13.02
N ASP A 456 4.54 10.57 -13.34
CA ASP A 456 4.43 11.45 -14.51
C ASP A 456 4.41 10.64 -15.80
N ARG A 457 5.26 9.61 -15.88
CA ARG A 457 5.36 8.68 -17.02
C ARG A 457 4.06 7.90 -17.25
N VAL A 458 3.42 7.44 -16.17
CA VAL A 458 2.28 6.50 -16.26
C VAL A 458 0.93 7.19 -16.09
N VAL A 459 0.75 8.00 -15.05
CA VAL A 459 -0.56 8.50 -14.60
C VAL A 459 -0.83 9.94 -15.01
N GLY A 460 0.18 10.82 -15.00
CA GLY A 460 -0.03 12.25 -15.22
C GLY A 460 -0.81 12.57 -16.50
N ARG A 461 -0.53 11.83 -17.58
CA ARG A 461 -1.24 11.92 -18.86
C ARG A 461 -2.64 11.33 -18.84
N ILE A 462 -2.86 10.26 -18.08
CA ILE A 462 -4.18 9.61 -17.95
C ILE A 462 -5.18 10.58 -17.32
N VAL A 463 -4.77 11.21 -16.21
CA VAL A 463 -5.65 12.12 -15.48
C VAL A 463 -5.68 13.53 -16.06
N GLY A 464 -4.82 13.83 -17.03
CA GLY A 464 -4.81 15.07 -17.81
C GLY A 464 -4.20 16.27 -17.09
N VAL A 465 -3.25 16.03 -16.18
CA VAL A 465 -2.52 17.11 -15.47
C VAL A 465 -1.15 17.41 -16.09
N ILE A 466 -0.68 16.54 -16.97
CA ILE A 466 0.51 16.72 -17.80
C ILE A 466 0.07 16.74 -19.26
N ASP A 467 0.58 17.69 -20.03
CA ASP A 467 0.30 17.80 -21.47
C ASP A 467 0.85 16.58 -22.23
N SER A 468 0.12 16.18 -23.28
CA SER A 468 0.40 14.98 -24.08
C SER A 468 1.64 15.07 -24.95
#